data_AF-A0A976MCG7-F1
#
_entry.id   AF-A0A976MCG7-F1
#
_cell.length_a   1.000
_cell.length_b   1.000
_cell.length_c   1.000
_cell.angle_alpha   90.00
_cell.angle_beta   90.00
_cell.angle_gamma   90.00
#
_symmetry.space_group_name_H-M   'P 1'
#
loop_
_entity.id
_entity.type
_entity.pdbx_description
1 polymer ?
#
loop_
_entity_poly.entity_id
_entity_poly.type
_entity_poly.pdbx_seq_one_letter_code
_entity_poly.pdbx_strand_id
1 'polypeptide(L)'
;MFWDNVLVYPPRTFIGSGSPERFYLFFILDVACILICIIKRNTLFAALLAIGTAFGAPMELSERVFDLRHKLAVFHHVGVTDGDGFMAPRLRFAHLVPKDSYQGSIADGFACAALGHKLKQHKFLFVDSDETLVELLGFSDCKNWFIALLGFWTPYSLKRQYKFYSGLRGKKFSVLGTLDELVDFAHLQIHYVHNQAYLFGRLVKKGLTAHILTHKLNARLAPALETYGDRTNKKLKPP
;
A
#
# COMPACT_ATOMS: atom_id res chain seq x y z
N MET A 1 -19.46 -45.91 29.08
CA MET A 1 -19.64 -45.74 30.55
C MET A 1 -18.70 -44.62 30.96
N PHE A 2 -19.17 -43.38 31.15
CA PHE A 2 -19.80 -42.86 32.39
C PHE A 2 -18.89 -43.14 33.61
N TRP A 3 -18.43 -42.20 34.45
CA TRP A 3 -18.73 -40.78 34.68
C TRP A 3 -17.72 -40.16 35.67
N ASP A 4 -17.65 -38.83 35.64
CA ASP A 4 -17.42 -37.82 36.70
C ASP A 4 -16.23 -37.88 37.69
N ASN A 5 -15.56 -36.73 37.82
CA ASN A 5 -15.34 -36.10 39.13
C ASN A 5 -14.99 -34.60 39.02
N VAL A 6 -16.02 -33.78 39.25
CA VAL A 6 -16.09 -32.67 40.22
C VAL A 6 -14.91 -31.68 40.31
N LEU A 7 -15.19 -30.44 39.88
CA LEU A 7 -14.46 -29.21 40.19
C LEU A 7 -14.39 -29.00 41.72
N VAL A 8 -13.17 -29.09 42.26
CA VAL A 8 -12.84 -28.72 43.63
C VAL A 8 -12.60 -27.21 43.70
N TYR A 9 -13.46 -26.47 44.39
CA TYR A 9 -13.13 -25.12 44.89
C TYR A 9 -12.50 -25.24 46.27
N PRO A 10 -11.39 -24.53 46.57
CA PRO A 10 -10.88 -24.47 47.93
C PRO A 10 -11.79 -23.59 48.82
N PRO A 11 -11.95 -23.94 50.11
CA PRO A 11 -12.87 -23.31 51.04
C PRO A 11 -12.25 -22.14 51.82
N ARG A 12 -13.10 -21.12 52.10
CA ARG A 12 -13.10 -20.13 53.22
C ARG A 12 -11.77 -19.38 53.52
N THR A 13 -11.74 -18.04 53.60
CA THR A 13 -12.36 -17.21 54.66
C THR A 13 -12.43 -15.72 54.22
N PHE A 14 -13.62 -15.11 54.22
CA PHE A 14 -14.16 -14.16 55.23
C PHE A 14 -13.52 -12.76 55.30
N ILE A 15 -14.16 -11.77 54.66
CA ILE A 15 -14.58 -10.45 55.21
C ILE A 15 -15.80 -10.05 54.33
N GLY A 16 -17.03 -9.79 54.80
CA GLY A 16 -17.47 -9.27 56.08
C GLY A 16 -18.08 -7.88 55.86
N SER A 17 -19.41 -7.81 55.92
CA SER A 17 -20.28 -6.62 56.04
C SER A 17 -19.82 -5.26 55.47
N GLY A 18 -20.59 -4.77 54.51
CA GLY A 18 -20.58 -3.37 54.14
C GLY A 18 -21.98 -2.88 53.84
N SER A 19 -22.36 -1.79 54.50
CA SER A 19 -23.53 -0.96 54.20
C SER A 19 -23.75 -0.77 52.68
N PRO A 20 -24.97 -0.45 52.20
CA PRO A 20 -25.23 -0.23 50.78
C PRO A 20 -24.23 0.75 50.12
N GLU A 21 -23.65 1.67 50.89
CA GLU A 21 -22.57 2.55 50.44
C GLU A 21 -21.27 1.83 50.07
N ARG A 22 -20.86 0.78 50.80
CA ARG A 22 -19.66 0.00 50.47
C ARG A 22 -19.89 -0.86 49.22
N PHE A 23 -21.08 -1.43 49.04
CA PHE A 23 -21.45 -2.12 47.81
C PHE A 23 -21.41 -1.18 46.60
N TYR A 24 -21.90 0.05 46.75
CA TYR A 24 -21.83 1.08 45.72
C TYR A 24 -20.37 1.45 45.40
N LEU A 25 -19.53 1.56 46.42
CA LEU A 25 -18.11 1.88 46.25
C LEU A 25 -17.34 0.75 45.55
N PHE A 26 -17.60 -0.52 45.90
CA PHE A 26 -17.03 -1.68 45.21
C PHE A 26 -17.54 -1.79 43.77
N PHE A 27 -18.83 -1.51 43.53
CA PHE A 27 -19.39 -1.49 42.17
C PHE A 27 -18.79 -0.37 41.32
N ILE A 28 -18.58 0.83 41.88
CA ILE A 28 -17.87 1.93 41.20
C ILE A 28 -16.42 1.54 40.95
N LEU A 29 -15.75 0.87 41.90
CA LEU A 29 -14.37 0.40 41.73
C LEU A 29 -14.27 -0.65 40.62
N ASP A 30 -15.22 -1.59 40.55
CA ASP A 30 -15.27 -2.61 39.49
C ASP A 30 -15.58 -2.00 38.13
N VAL A 31 -16.53 -1.06 38.06
CA VAL A 31 -16.84 -0.32 36.82
C VAL A 31 -15.66 0.56 36.40
N ALA A 32 -14.96 1.21 37.33
CA ALA A 32 -13.75 1.99 37.06
C ALA A 32 -12.60 1.09 36.62
N CYS A 33 -12.41 -0.09 37.23
CA CYS A 33 -11.44 -1.09 36.81
C CYS A 33 -11.78 -1.64 35.42
N ILE A 34 -13.06 -1.86 35.09
CA ILE A 34 -13.50 -2.24 33.74
C ILE A 34 -13.24 -1.10 32.75
N LEU A 35 -13.53 0.15 33.09
CA LEU A 35 -13.26 1.32 32.23
C LEU A 35 -11.76 1.52 32.02
N ILE A 36 -10.95 1.43 33.08
CA ILE A 36 -9.48 1.50 33.02
C ILE A 36 -8.95 0.33 32.21
N CYS A 37 -9.50 -0.88 32.36
CA CYS A 37 -9.17 -2.03 31.54
C CYS A 37 -9.60 -1.83 30.08
N ILE A 38 -10.71 -1.16 29.77
CA ILE A 38 -11.10 -0.82 28.39
C ILE A 38 -10.17 0.25 27.81
N ILE A 39 -9.77 1.26 28.60
CA ILE A 39 -8.82 2.32 28.21
C ILE A 39 -7.41 1.75 28.01
N LYS A 40 -6.92 0.86 28.89
CA LYS A 40 -5.66 0.11 28.71
C LYS A 40 -5.76 -0.95 27.63
N ARG A 41 -6.93 -1.55 27.42
CA ARG A 41 -7.18 -2.50 26.32
C ARG A 41 -7.14 -1.77 24.98
N ASN A 42 -7.37 -0.47 24.90
CA ASN A 42 -7.12 0.29 23.67
C ASN A 42 -5.63 0.44 23.35
N THR A 43 -4.73 0.53 24.34
CA THR A 43 -3.28 0.54 24.07
C THR A 43 -2.73 -0.85 23.79
N LEU A 44 -3.30 -1.89 24.40
CA LEU A 44 -2.94 -3.29 24.15
C LEU A 44 -3.58 -3.86 22.88
N PHE A 45 -4.79 -3.43 22.49
CA PHE A 45 -5.35 -3.69 21.15
C PHE A 45 -4.64 -2.88 20.09
N ALA A 46 -4.17 -1.66 20.35
CA ALA A 46 -3.31 -0.95 19.40
C ALA A 46 -1.95 -1.68 19.21
N ALA A 47 -1.43 -2.31 20.27
CA ALA A 47 -0.22 -3.13 20.20
C ALA A 47 -0.46 -4.55 19.63
N LEU A 48 -1.65 -5.15 19.80
CA LEU A 48 -2.06 -6.43 19.21
C LEU A 48 -2.63 -6.29 17.79
N LEU A 49 -3.15 -5.12 17.40
CA LEU A 49 -3.43 -4.76 16.00
C LEU A 49 -2.15 -4.40 15.24
N ALA A 50 -1.04 -4.21 15.95
CA ALA A 50 0.30 -4.19 15.35
C ALA A 50 0.85 -5.60 15.07
N ILE A 51 0.04 -6.66 15.24
CA ILE A 51 0.26 -7.93 14.55
C ILE A 51 0.04 -7.68 13.05
N GLY A 52 1.14 -7.36 12.38
CA GLY A 52 1.52 -7.97 11.12
C GLY A 52 0.44 -8.05 10.05
N THR A 53 -0.37 -7.01 9.89
CA THR A 53 -1.19 -6.94 8.70
C THR A 53 -0.33 -6.43 7.55
N ALA A 54 0.14 -7.37 6.74
CA ALA A 54 0.61 -7.12 5.39
C ALA A 54 -0.57 -6.67 4.50
N PHE A 55 -1.29 -5.63 4.90
CA PHE A 55 -2.23 -4.95 4.04
C PHE A 55 -1.46 -3.94 3.19
N GLY A 56 -1.79 -3.91 1.90
CA GLY A 56 -1.11 -3.14 0.86
C GLY A 56 -0.98 -1.67 1.26
N ALA A 57 0.13 -1.36 1.93
CA ALA A 57 0.49 0.02 2.22
C ALA A 57 0.72 0.71 0.87
N PRO A 58 0.29 1.96 0.74
CA PRO A 58 0.55 2.70 -0.48
C PRO A 58 2.04 2.69 -0.81
N MET A 59 2.35 2.42 -2.08
CA MET A 59 3.71 2.27 -2.56
C MET A 59 4.32 3.66 -2.72
N GLU A 60 5.10 4.12 -1.75
CA GLU A 60 5.84 5.37 -1.89
C GLU A 60 7.07 5.18 -2.80
N LEU A 61 6.84 5.35 -4.10
CA LEU A 61 7.89 5.60 -5.09
C LEU A 61 8.45 6.99 -4.83
N SER A 62 9.56 7.18 -4.10
CA SER A 62 10.18 8.51 -3.89
C SER A 62 11.65 8.44 -4.24
N GLU A 63 12.20 9.49 -4.83
CA GLU A 63 13.63 9.57 -5.17
C GLU A 63 14.55 9.40 -3.95
N ARG A 64 14.08 9.77 -2.76
CA ARG A 64 14.84 9.67 -1.50
C ARG A 64 14.92 8.24 -0.95
N VAL A 65 14.19 7.30 -1.55
CA VAL A 65 14.02 5.91 -1.08
C VAL A 65 15.00 4.97 -1.77
N PHE A 66 15.57 5.40 -2.89
CA PHE A 66 16.41 4.56 -3.74
C PHE A 66 17.87 5.00 -3.66
N ASP A 67 18.54 4.62 -2.57
CA ASP A 67 20.02 4.45 -2.58
C ASP A 67 20.45 3.34 -3.58
N LEU A 68 19.48 2.70 -4.25
CA LEU A 68 19.68 1.71 -5.30
C LEU A 68 20.10 2.31 -6.65
N ARG A 69 20.20 3.63 -6.83
CA ARG A 69 20.55 4.23 -8.15
C ARG A 69 21.82 3.62 -8.76
N HIS A 70 22.84 3.32 -7.95
CA HIS A 70 24.07 2.70 -8.42
C HIS A 70 23.88 1.23 -8.87
N LYS A 71 22.84 0.56 -8.36
CA LYS A 71 22.46 -0.83 -8.65
C LYS A 71 21.50 -0.98 -9.83
N LEU A 72 20.97 0.15 -10.34
CA LEU A 72 20.00 0.17 -11.42
C LEU A 72 20.66 0.66 -12.72
N ALA A 73 20.34 -0.01 -13.83
CA ALA A 73 20.69 0.43 -15.17
C ALA A 73 19.76 1.55 -15.64
N VAL A 74 18.48 1.46 -15.27
CA VAL A 74 17.48 2.51 -15.51
C VAL A 74 16.84 2.88 -14.19
N PHE A 75 16.87 4.18 -13.88
CA PHE A 75 16.12 4.78 -12.78
C PHE A 75 15.34 5.97 -13.33
N HIS A 76 14.07 5.75 -13.67
CA HIS A 76 13.18 6.83 -14.08
C HIS A 76 12.07 6.97 -13.06
N HIS A 77 11.99 8.13 -12.42
CA HIS A 77 10.97 8.41 -11.42
C HIS A 77 10.37 9.78 -11.69
N VAL A 78 9.04 9.85 -11.68
CA VAL A 78 8.30 11.09 -11.91
C VAL A 78 7.14 11.16 -10.94
N GLY A 79 7.07 12.27 -10.19
CA GLY A 79 5.97 12.53 -9.26
C GLY A 79 5.29 13.86 -9.53
N VAL A 80 3.96 13.90 -9.34
CA VAL A 80 3.16 15.12 -9.31
C VAL A 80 2.39 15.16 -7.99
N THR A 81 2.41 16.34 -7.37
CA THR A 81 1.59 16.67 -6.21
C THR A 81 0.78 17.92 -6.55
N ASP A 82 -0.47 17.99 -6.10
CA ASP A 82 -1.33 19.16 -6.22
C ASP A 82 -1.64 19.73 -4.83
N GLY A 83 -1.13 20.93 -4.54
CA GLY A 83 -1.20 21.58 -3.24
C GLY A 83 -0.13 21.12 -2.23
N ASP A 84 -0.25 21.64 -1.02
CA ASP A 84 0.71 21.44 0.07
C ASP A 84 0.15 20.55 1.19
N GLY A 85 1.07 19.92 1.93
CA GLY A 85 0.75 19.14 3.11
C GLY A 85 0.53 17.64 2.87
N PHE A 86 0.25 16.94 3.97
CA PHE A 86 0.21 15.48 4.00
C PHE A 86 -0.98 14.87 3.22
N MET A 87 -2.08 15.61 3.12
CA MET A 87 -3.30 15.17 2.42
C MET A 87 -3.35 15.54 0.93
N ALA A 88 -2.35 16.27 0.43
CA ALA A 88 -2.28 16.69 -0.96
C ALA A 88 -2.39 15.48 -1.92
N PRO A 89 -3.26 15.53 -2.95
CA PRO A 89 -3.31 14.52 -4.00
C PRO A 89 -1.95 14.33 -4.66
N ARG A 90 -1.55 13.07 -4.81
CA ARG A 90 -0.27 12.69 -5.43
C ARG A 90 -0.50 11.60 -6.45
N LEU A 91 0.36 11.59 -7.45
CA LEU A 91 0.51 10.48 -8.37
C LEU A 91 1.99 10.37 -8.72
N ARG A 92 2.53 9.17 -8.62
CA ARG A 92 3.94 8.89 -8.90
C ARG A 92 4.08 7.71 -9.83
N PHE A 93 5.10 7.77 -10.64
CA PHE A 93 5.51 6.78 -11.61
C PHE A 93 6.97 6.42 -11.35
N ALA A 94 7.29 5.14 -11.46
CA ALA A 94 8.67 4.67 -11.48
C ALA A 94 8.83 3.59 -12.53
N HIS A 95 9.98 3.61 -13.21
CA HIS A 95 10.48 2.55 -14.07
C HIS A 95 11.93 2.28 -13.69
N LEU A 96 12.17 1.08 -13.20
CA LEU A 96 13.41 0.63 -12.61
C LEU A 96 13.88 -0.62 -13.37
N VAL A 97 15.13 -0.63 -13.80
CA VAL A 97 15.79 -1.80 -14.42
C VAL A 97 17.04 -2.09 -13.61
N PRO A 98 17.15 -3.26 -12.94
CA PRO A 98 18.36 -3.65 -12.22
C PRO A 98 19.53 -3.89 -13.17
N LYS A 99 20.76 -3.69 -12.67
CA LYS A 99 21.98 -4.18 -13.32
C LYS A 99 22.17 -5.66 -12.97
N ASP A 100 22.70 -6.42 -13.91
CA ASP A 100 22.96 -7.86 -13.74
C ASP A 100 23.86 -8.15 -12.53
N SER A 101 24.86 -7.31 -12.28
CA SER A 101 25.78 -7.46 -11.14
C SER A 101 25.12 -7.29 -9.76
N TYR A 102 23.88 -6.82 -9.70
CA TYR A 102 23.16 -6.53 -8.46
C TYR A 102 21.86 -7.32 -8.30
N GLN A 103 21.59 -8.31 -9.17
CA GLN A 103 20.37 -9.14 -9.12
C GLN A 103 20.16 -9.79 -7.74
N GLY A 104 21.22 -10.37 -7.15
CA GLY A 104 21.15 -10.98 -5.81
C GLY A 104 20.83 -9.99 -4.69
N SER A 105 21.13 -8.70 -4.86
CA SER A 105 20.80 -7.66 -3.88
C SER A 105 19.37 -7.14 -3.97
N ILE A 106 18.61 -7.59 -4.96
CA ILE A 106 17.22 -7.20 -5.25
C ILE A 106 16.28 -8.40 -5.10
N ALA A 107 16.82 -9.59 -4.80
CA ALA A 107 16.07 -10.84 -4.60
C ALA A 107 15.00 -10.74 -3.49
N ASP A 108 15.28 -9.97 -2.43
CA ASP A 108 14.32 -9.78 -1.34
C ASP A 108 13.14 -8.85 -1.72
N GLY A 109 13.13 -8.31 -2.93
CA GLY A 109 12.06 -7.47 -3.47
C GLY A 109 12.25 -5.97 -3.23
N PHE A 110 11.29 -5.18 -3.71
CA PHE A 110 11.37 -3.72 -3.64
C PHE A 110 10.78 -3.15 -2.35
N ALA A 111 11.52 -2.24 -1.74
CA ALA A 111 11.03 -1.43 -0.63
C ALA A 111 10.58 -0.05 -1.11
N CYS A 112 9.47 0.42 -0.57
CA CYS A 112 9.03 1.81 -0.70
C CYS A 112 9.06 2.48 0.67
N ALA A 113 9.22 3.79 0.72
CA ALA A 113 9.15 4.48 2.02
C ALA A 113 7.74 4.31 2.61
N ALA A 114 7.68 3.98 3.88
CA ALA A 114 6.50 4.26 4.68
C ALA A 114 6.59 5.70 5.21
N LEU A 115 5.45 6.23 5.69
CA LEU A 115 5.44 7.42 6.52
C LEU A 115 6.53 7.32 7.60
N GLY A 116 7.37 8.35 7.70
CA GLY A 116 8.45 8.39 8.69
C GLY A 116 9.77 7.77 8.23
N HIS A 117 10.04 7.72 6.92
CA HIS A 117 11.33 7.34 6.33
C HIS A 117 11.79 5.90 6.57
N LYS A 118 10.96 5.04 7.17
CA LYS A 118 11.26 3.61 7.27
C LYS A 118 10.94 2.94 5.93
N LEU A 119 11.94 2.29 5.33
CA LEU A 119 11.76 1.47 4.14
C LEU A 119 10.86 0.28 4.51
N LYS A 120 9.68 0.19 3.87
CA LYS A 120 8.80 -0.98 3.96
C LYS A 120 9.02 -1.84 2.73
N GLN A 121 9.63 -2.99 2.95
CA GLN A 121 9.77 -4.01 1.94
C GLN A 121 8.39 -4.58 1.58
N HIS A 122 8.04 -4.50 0.31
CA HIS A 122 6.82 -5.11 -0.19
C HIS A 122 7.10 -6.58 -0.48
N LYS A 123 6.91 -7.44 0.52
CA LYS A 123 7.12 -8.91 0.43
C LYS A 123 6.34 -9.59 -0.71
N PHE A 124 5.39 -8.91 -1.34
CA PHE A 124 4.63 -9.41 -2.48
C PHE A 124 5.25 -9.09 -3.84
N LEU A 125 6.16 -8.12 -3.92
CA LEU A 125 6.96 -7.82 -5.12
C LEU A 125 8.24 -8.65 -5.03
N PHE A 126 8.07 -9.97 -5.10
CA PHE A 126 9.17 -10.91 -5.11
C PHE A 126 9.30 -11.58 -6.47
N VAL A 127 10.50 -12.07 -6.71
CA VAL A 127 10.86 -12.86 -7.87
C VAL A 127 11.07 -14.28 -7.35
N ASP A 128 10.55 -15.29 -8.07
CA ASP A 128 10.72 -16.68 -7.64
C ASP A 128 12.19 -17.08 -7.72
N SER A 129 12.58 -18.16 -7.02
CA SER A 129 14.00 -18.54 -6.89
C SER A 129 14.69 -18.86 -8.21
N ASP A 130 13.93 -19.24 -9.24
CA ASP A 130 14.40 -19.54 -10.59
C ASP A 130 14.21 -18.36 -11.57
N GLU A 131 13.69 -17.23 -11.09
CA GLU A 131 13.45 -16.05 -11.88
C GLU A 131 14.53 -14.98 -11.61
N THR A 132 14.81 -14.17 -12.63
CA THR A 132 15.70 -13.00 -12.55
C THR A 132 14.89 -11.76 -12.89
N LEU A 133 14.99 -10.75 -12.04
CA LEU A 133 14.27 -9.50 -12.26
C LEU A 133 14.86 -8.75 -13.46
N VAL A 134 14.01 -8.33 -14.40
CA VAL A 134 14.45 -7.54 -15.55
C VAL A 134 13.92 -6.11 -15.48
N GLU A 135 12.70 -5.91 -15.01
CA GLU A 135 12.14 -4.56 -14.88
C GLU A 135 11.05 -4.50 -13.81
N LEU A 136 10.95 -3.34 -13.16
CA LEU A 136 9.82 -2.95 -12.34
C LEU A 136 9.28 -1.63 -12.86
N LEU A 137 7.99 -1.59 -13.17
CA LEU A 137 7.31 -0.36 -13.59
C LEU A 137 6.01 -0.22 -12.81
N GLY A 138 5.71 0.96 -12.28
CA GLY A 138 4.53 1.12 -11.42
C GLY A 138 4.01 2.53 -11.28
N PHE A 139 2.75 2.61 -10.86
CA PHE A 139 2.06 3.85 -10.49
C PHE A 139 1.54 3.74 -9.06
N SER A 140 1.53 4.84 -8.32
CA SER A 140 0.84 4.91 -7.03
C SER A 140 0.40 6.33 -6.71
N ASP A 141 -0.74 6.45 -6.03
CA ASP A 141 -1.16 7.71 -5.41
C ASP A 141 -0.52 7.96 -4.04
N CYS A 142 0.37 7.05 -3.61
CA CYS A 142 1.03 7.04 -2.31
C CYS A 142 0.06 7.09 -1.12
N LYS A 143 -1.23 6.77 -1.31
CA LYS A 143 -2.23 6.77 -0.23
C LYS A 143 -3.20 5.60 -0.29
N ASN A 144 -3.86 5.38 -1.41
CA ASN A 144 -4.99 4.46 -1.52
C ASN A 144 -4.73 3.30 -2.48
N TRP A 145 -3.88 3.46 -3.49
CA TRP A 145 -3.71 2.43 -4.50
C TRP A 145 -2.30 2.41 -5.12
N PHE A 146 -1.97 1.26 -5.70
CA PHE A 146 -0.82 1.11 -6.57
C PHE A 146 -1.08 0.08 -7.65
N ILE A 147 -0.31 0.18 -8.73
CA ILE A 147 -0.07 -0.90 -9.67
C ILE A 147 1.43 -1.10 -9.85
N ALA A 148 1.83 -2.34 -10.09
CA ALA A 148 3.19 -2.69 -10.45
C ALA A 148 3.18 -3.78 -11.53
N LEU A 149 4.07 -3.63 -12.50
CA LEU A 149 4.40 -4.60 -13.51
C LEU A 149 5.82 -5.04 -13.23
N LEU A 150 6.00 -6.33 -13.02
CA LEU A 150 7.29 -6.95 -12.75
C LEU A 150 7.64 -7.82 -13.97
N GLY A 151 8.62 -7.39 -14.74
CA GLY A 151 9.17 -8.19 -15.83
C GLY A 151 10.32 -9.04 -15.31
N PHE A 152 10.30 -10.33 -15.62
CA PHE A 152 11.30 -11.29 -15.17
C PHE A 152 11.70 -12.23 -16.31
N TRP A 153 12.87 -12.84 -16.15
CA TRP A 153 13.39 -13.87 -17.03
C TRP A 153 13.58 -15.15 -16.23
N THR A 154 13.33 -16.29 -16.85
CA THR A 154 13.57 -17.62 -16.26
C THR A 154 14.36 -18.44 -17.28
N PRO A 155 15.30 -19.30 -16.86
CA PRO A 155 16.07 -20.15 -17.77
C PRO A 155 15.18 -21.10 -18.58
N TYR A 156 13.95 -21.35 -18.11
CA TYR A 156 12.97 -22.20 -18.81
C TYR A 156 12.18 -21.46 -19.91
N SER A 157 12.36 -20.14 -20.05
CA SER A 157 11.65 -19.32 -21.04
C SER A 157 12.60 -18.53 -21.92
N LEU A 158 12.43 -18.66 -23.23
CA LEU A 158 13.15 -17.83 -24.22
C LEU A 158 12.63 -16.38 -24.28
N LYS A 159 11.54 -16.08 -23.58
CA LYS A 159 10.89 -14.76 -23.58
C LYS A 159 10.81 -14.20 -22.17
N ARG A 160 10.84 -12.87 -22.08
CA ARG A 160 10.51 -12.14 -20.86
C ARG A 160 9.05 -12.40 -20.47
N GLN A 161 8.85 -12.68 -19.20
CA GLN A 161 7.55 -12.92 -18.59
C GLN A 161 7.18 -11.75 -17.68
N TYR A 162 5.89 -11.63 -17.35
CA TYR A 162 5.35 -10.50 -16.61
C TYR A 162 4.40 -10.94 -15.50
N LYS A 163 4.58 -10.36 -14.31
CA LYS A 163 3.63 -10.44 -13.19
C LYS A 163 2.99 -9.06 -13.00
N PHE A 164 1.67 -9.03 -12.91
CA PHE A 164 0.90 -7.81 -12.80
C PHE A 164 0.28 -7.72 -11.42
N TYR A 165 0.61 -6.67 -10.67
CA TYR A 165 0.17 -6.47 -9.29
C TYR A 165 -0.69 -5.22 -9.18
N SER A 166 -1.74 -5.32 -8.40
CA SER A 166 -2.56 -4.20 -7.99
C SER A 166 -2.77 -4.22 -6.47
N GLY A 167 -2.96 -3.06 -5.88
CA GLY A 167 -3.33 -2.97 -4.48
C GLY A 167 -4.25 -1.80 -4.20
N LEU A 168 -5.17 -2.04 -3.27
CA LEU A 168 -6.06 -1.04 -2.69
C LEU A 168 -5.86 -1.03 -1.18
N ARG A 169 -5.84 0.16 -0.59
CA ARG A 169 -5.72 0.33 0.86
C ARG A 169 -6.87 -0.39 1.56
N GLY A 170 -6.52 -1.16 2.60
CA GLY A 170 -7.47 -1.95 3.36
C GLY A 170 -7.87 -3.28 2.70
N LYS A 171 -7.34 -3.59 1.51
CA LYS A 171 -7.53 -4.88 0.83
C LYS A 171 -6.21 -5.63 0.72
N LYS A 172 -6.31 -6.96 0.51
CA LYS A 172 -5.16 -7.75 0.07
C LYS A 172 -4.77 -7.29 -1.35
N PHE A 173 -3.48 -7.32 -1.66
CA PHE A 173 -3.03 -7.09 -3.03
C PHE A 173 -3.55 -8.22 -3.93
N SER A 174 -3.68 -7.93 -5.22
CA SER A 174 -4.17 -8.87 -6.22
C SER A 174 -3.14 -9.01 -7.33
N VAL A 175 -2.88 -10.26 -7.72
CA VAL A 175 -2.13 -10.58 -8.93
C VAL A 175 -3.15 -10.69 -10.07
N LEU A 176 -2.94 -9.91 -11.12
CA LEU A 176 -3.81 -9.86 -12.29
C LEU A 176 -3.26 -10.79 -13.38
N GLY A 177 -4.16 -11.36 -14.19
CA GLY A 177 -3.79 -12.35 -15.19
C GLY A 177 -3.18 -11.74 -16.45
N THR A 178 -3.53 -10.49 -16.76
CA THR A 178 -3.16 -9.84 -18.02
C THR A 178 -2.73 -8.38 -17.86
N LEU A 179 -1.99 -7.88 -18.85
CA LEU A 179 -1.64 -6.46 -18.93
C LEU A 179 -2.89 -5.58 -19.06
N ASP A 180 -3.91 -6.05 -19.79
CA ASP A 180 -5.14 -5.29 -20.01
C ASP A 180 -5.95 -5.14 -18.73
N GLU A 181 -6.00 -6.17 -17.86
CA GLU A 181 -6.57 -6.07 -16.51
C GLU A 181 -5.84 -5.02 -15.64
N LEU A 182 -4.50 -4.96 -15.73
CA LEU A 182 -3.72 -3.96 -15.01
C LEU A 182 -4.01 -2.54 -15.50
N VAL A 183 -4.10 -2.37 -16.82
CA VAL A 183 -4.49 -1.10 -17.45
C VAL A 183 -5.91 -0.71 -17.05
N ASP A 184 -6.84 -1.66 -17.02
CA ASP A 184 -8.21 -1.46 -16.58
C ASP A 184 -8.29 -0.96 -15.14
N PHE A 185 -7.60 -1.65 -14.22
CA PHE A 185 -7.53 -1.24 -12.84
C PHE A 185 -6.96 0.18 -12.70
N ALA A 186 -5.83 0.46 -13.35
CA ALA A 186 -5.21 1.79 -13.30
C ALA A 186 -6.11 2.87 -13.90
N HIS A 187 -6.78 2.58 -15.02
CA HIS A 187 -7.76 3.46 -15.63
C HIS A 187 -8.88 3.79 -14.66
N LEU A 188 -9.44 2.80 -13.96
CA LEU A 188 -10.48 3.03 -12.95
C LEU A 188 -9.99 3.95 -11.82
N GLN A 189 -8.78 3.72 -11.32
CA GLN A 189 -8.21 4.53 -10.25
C GLN A 189 -7.81 5.94 -10.69
N ILE A 190 -7.52 6.17 -11.97
CA ILE A 190 -7.11 7.49 -12.47
C ILE A 190 -8.31 8.30 -12.97
N HIS A 191 -9.23 7.65 -13.67
CA HIS A 191 -10.38 8.32 -14.28
C HIS A 191 -11.44 8.70 -13.24
N TYR A 192 -11.81 7.76 -12.36
CA TYR A 192 -12.94 7.97 -11.44
C TYR A 192 -12.54 8.56 -10.09
N VAL A 193 -11.27 8.47 -9.69
CA VAL A 193 -10.81 9.09 -8.44
C VAL A 193 -10.57 10.58 -8.68
N HIS A 194 -11.15 11.39 -7.80
CA HIS A 194 -11.08 12.84 -7.90
C HIS A 194 -9.62 13.34 -8.02
N ASN A 195 -9.40 14.24 -8.99
CA ASN A 195 -8.12 14.89 -9.33
C ASN A 195 -7.03 13.99 -9.91
N GLN A 196 -7.20 12.67 -10.01
CA GLN A 196 -6.16 11.78 -10.52
C GLN A 196 -5.93 11.92 -12.02
N ALA A 197 -6.97 12.10 -12.84
CA ALA A 197 -6.82 12.34 -14.28
C ALA A 197 -6.01 13.62 -14.59
N TYR A 198 -6.23 14.68 -13.80
CA TYR A 198 -5.45 15.92 -13.89
C TYR A 198 -3.97 15.70 -13.51
N LEU A 199 -3.72 14.99 -12.41
CA LEU A 199 -2.36 14.63 -12.00
C LEU A 199 -1.67 13.76 -13.05
N PHE A 200 -2.39 12.81 -13.66
CA PHE A 200 -1.88 11.97 -14.74
C PHE A 200 -1.49 12.80 -15.96
N GLY A 201 -2.31 13.77 -16.39
CA GLY A 201 -1.96 14.68 -17.48
C GLY A 201 -0.67 15.48 -17.21
N ARG A 202 -0.49 15.97 -15.98
CA ARG A 202 0.77 16.62 -15.57
C ARG A 202 1.95 15.65 -15.55
N LEU A 203 1.71 14.39 -15.20
CA LEU A 203 2.73 13.36 -15.15
C LEU A 203 3.18 12.97 -16.57
N VAL A 204 2.24 12.87 -17.53
CA VAL A 204 2.52 12.71 -18.97
C VAL A 204 3.38 13.88 -19.48
N LYS A 205 3.03 15.13 -19.14
CA LYS A 205 3.83 16.32 -19.51
C LYS A 205 5.25 16.31 -18.93
N LYS A 206 5.48 15.64 -17.80
CA LYS A 206 6.82 15.47 -17.21
C LYS A 206 7.66 14.36 -17.88
N GLY A 207 7.05 13.55 -18.74
CA GLY A 207 7.72 12.48 -19.47
C GLY A 207 7.58 11.12 -18.78
N LEU A 208 6.79 10.26 -19.40
CA LEU A 208 6.73 8.83 -19.08
C LEU A 208 7.67 8.05 -20.00
N THR A 209 8.17 6.90 -19.53
CA THR A 209 8.94 6.00 -20.40
C THR A 209 8.02 5.39 -21.45
N ALA A 210 8.55 5.16 -22.66
CA ALA A 210 7.84 4.52 -23.77
C ALA A 210 7.75 3.01 -23.53
N HIS A 211 6.81 2.60 -22.67
CA HIS A 211 6.57 1.21 -22.30
C HIS A 211 5.15 0.80 -22.72
N ILE A 212 4.92 -0.47 -23.02
CA ILE A 212 3.59 -0.92 -23.49
C ILE A 212 2.46 -0.58 -22.50
N LEU A 213 2.75 -0.66 -21.18
CA LEU A 213 1.82 -0.25 -20.13
C LEU A 213 1.48 1.25 -20.21
N THR A 214 2.49 2.12 -20.39
CA THR A 214 2.27 3.57 -20.43
C THR A 214 1.53 3.98 -21.69
N HIS A 215 1.83 3.37 -22.84
CA HIS A 215 1.10 3.60 -24.09
C HIS A 215 -0.37 3.16 -23.99
N LYS A 216 -0.65 1.93 -23.52
CA LYS A 216 -2.02 1.44 -23.35
C LYS A 216 -2.81 2.29 -22.36
N LEU A 217 -2.21 2.65 -21.23
CA LEU A 217 -2.86 3.48 -20.22
C LEU A 217 -3.13 4.90 -20.74
N ASN A 218 -2.17 5.51 -21.45
CA ASN A 218 -2.35 6.83 -22.05
C ASN A 218 -3.45 6.83 -23.12
N ALA A 219 -3.48 5.81 -23.99
CA ALA A 219 -4.54 5.66 -24.98
C ALA A 219 -5.93 5.53 -24.33
N ARG A 220 -6.04 4.75 -23.25
CA ARG A 220 -7.31 4.57 -22.52
C ARG A 220 -7.76 5.82 -21.78
N LEU A 221 -6.83 6.63 -21.30
CA LEU A 221 -7.09 7.89 -20.60
C LEU A 221 -7.18 9.11 -21.51
N ALA A 222 -6.96 8.99 -22.82
CA ALA A 222 -6.99 10.11 -23.75
C ALA A 222 -8.28 10.97 -23.64
N PRO A 223 -9.49 10.40 -23.57
CA PRO A 223 -10.72 11.20 -23.40
C PRO A 223 -10.75 11.97 -22.06
N ALA A 224 -10.22 11.36 -21.00
CA ALA A 224 -10.13 11.98 -19.69
C ALA A 224 -9.10 13.11 -19.66
N LEU A 225 -8.02 12.98 -20.44
CA LEU A 225 -6.99 14.00 -20.57
C LEU A 225 -7.46 15.22 -21.36
N GLU A 226 -8.28 15.02 -22.40
CA GLU A 226 -8.95 16.13 -23.10
C GLU A 226 -9.89 16.88 -22.16
N THR A 227 -10.61 16.16 -21.30
CA THR A 227 -11.61 16.74 -20.39
C THR A 227 -10.99 17.40 -19.14
N TYR A 228 -9.97 16.77 -18.56
CA TYR A 228 -9.45 17.12 -17.22
C TYR A 228 -7.93 17.40 -17.18
N GLY A 229 -7.20 17.13 -18.26
CA GLY A 229 -5.74 17.23 -18.32
C GLY A 229 -5.20 18.66 -18.40
N ASP A 230 -6.06 19.65 -18.65
CA ASP A 230 -5.68 21.07 -18.73
C ASP A 230 -6.55 21.97 -17.83
N ARG A 231 -6.48 21.77 -16.51
CA ARG A 231 -7.08 22.72 -15.54
C ARG A 231 -6.33 24.06 -15.46
N THR A 232 -5.23 24.22 -16.18
CA THR A 232 -4.52 25.51 -16.33
C THR A 232 -5.24 26.43 -17.32
N ASN A 233 -6.09 25.89 -18.21
CA ASN A 233 -6.99 26.67 -19.06
C ASN A 233 -8.25 27.12 -18.29
N LYS A 234 -8.07 27.83 -17.17
CA LYS A 234 -9.17 28.60 -16.55
C LYS A 234 -9.48 29.85 -17.38
N LYS A 235 -9.86 29.71 -18.65
CA LYS A 235 -10.83 30.65 -19.23
C LYS A 235 -12.20 30.08 -18.92
N LEU A 236 -12.65 30.29 -17.69
CA LEU A 236 -14.08 30.41 -17.43
C LEU A 236 -14.56 31.53 -18.37
N LYS A 237 -15.17 31.18 -19.49
CA LYS A 237 -16.07 32.13 -20.16
C LYS A 237 -17.24 32.29 -19.20
N PRO A 238 -17.45 33.45 -18.57
CA PRO A 238 -18.70 33.69 -17.89
C PRO A 238 -19.85 33.62 -18.90
N PRO A 239 -21.06 33.23 -18.46
CA PRO A 239 -22.27 33.33 -19.27
C PRO A 239 -22.55 34.76 -19.73
#